data_AF-A0A838YKY8-F1
#
_entry.id   AF-A0A838YKY8-F1
#
_cell.length_a   1.000
_cell.length_b   1.000
_cell.length_c   1.000
_cell.angle_alpha   90.00
_cell.angle_beta   90.00
_cell.angle_gamma   90.00
#
_symmetry.space_group_name_H-M   'P 1'
#
loop_
_entity.id
_entity.type
_entity.pdbx_description
1 polymer ?
#
loop_
_entity_poly.entity_id
_entity_poly.type
_entity_poly.pdbx_seq_one_letter_code
_entity_poly.pdbx_strand_id
1 'polypeptide(L)'
;MVLTTDTSYIRSYATDPYGNYYTEPRIMFPVENSDDRMHSKEIIIGFNQDNIYKAYKQNEIESNVIINDSIGETPVMLISLYSENSRAFERTINGVMLDFEYVDGKNFDSQRNSEWIYDGLSISGEYEGEQLERMSIEPGFWFEWIAFHPQTLVYGDE
;
A
#
# COMPACT_ATOMS: atom_id res chain seq x y z
N MET A 1 -12.34 22.88 -11.74
CA MET A 1 -13.15 21.81 -12.37
C MET A 1 -14.60 22.11 -12.13
N VAL A 2 -15.43 22.15 -13.17
CA VAL A 2 -16.89 22.32 -13.05
C VAL A 2 -17.52 21.07 -13.63
N LEU A 3 -18.22 20.31 -12.79
CA LEU A 3 -19.04 19.18 -13.22
C LEU A 3 -20.47 19.69 -13.41
N THR A 4 -21.04 19.56 -14.61
CA THR A 4 -22.43 19.94 -14.90
C THR A 4 -23.34 18.72 -14.74
N THR A 5 -24.45 18.86 -14.01
CA THR A 5 -25.40 17.78 -13.69
C THR A 5 -26.54 17.63 -14.70
N ASP A 6 -26.54 18.40 -15.79
CA ASP A 6 -27.65 18.43 -16.75
C ASP A 6 -27.37 17.50 -17.94
N THR A 7 -27.66 16.21 -17.75
CA THR A 7 -27.56 15.19 -18.81
C THR A 7 -28.92 14.64 -19.22
N SER A 8 -30.02 15.20 -18.71
CA SER A 8 -31.40 14.73 -18.99
C SER A 8 -31.68 13.26 -18.64
N TYR A 9 -30.80 12.59 -17.90
CA TYR A 9 -31.00 11.24 -17.36
C TYR A 9 -31.08 11.29 -15.83
N ILE A 10 -32.22 10.86 -15.27
CA ILE A 10 -32.35 10.56 -13.83
C ILE A 10 -31.64 9.23 -13.59
N ARG A 11 -30.31 9.24 -13.46
CA ARG A 11 -29.58 8.10 -12.89
C ARG A 11 -29.52 8.32 -11.39
N SER A 12 -30.19 7.45 -10.63
CA SER A 12 -30.00 7.40 -9.18
C SER A 12 -28.58 6.92 -8.92
N TYR A 13 -27.65 7.85 -8.72
CA TYR A 13 -26.27 7.55 -8.30
C TYR A 13 -26.18 7.01 -6.87
N ALA A 14 -27.32 6.93 -6.16
CA ALA A 14 -27.43 6.34 -4.83
C ALA A 14 -27.54 4.82 -4.84
N THR A 15 -27.61 4.19 -6.02
CA THR A 15 -27.62 2.73 -6.17
C THR A 15 -26.33 2.33 -6.84
N ASP A 16 -25.52 1.54 -6.15
CA ASP A 16 -24.32 0.94 -6.73
C ASP A 16 -24.72 0.12 -7.98
N PRO A 17 -24.35 0.56 -9.20
CA PRO A 17 -24.74 -0.13 -10.42
C PRO A 17 -24.04 -1.49 -10.57
N TYR A 18 -23.06 -1.79 -9.72
CA TYR A 18 -22.27 -3.02 -9.75
C TYR A 18 -22.68 -4.04 -8.67
N GLY A 19 -23.61 -3.72 -7.77
CA GLY A 19 -24.24 -4.69 -6.87
C GLY A 19 -23.26 -5.59 -6.10
N ASN A 20 -23.31 -6.90 -6.35
CA ASN A 20 -22.44 -7.92 -5.73
C ASN A 20 -21.09 -8.09 -6.44
N TYR A 21 -20.74 -7.24 -7.41
CA TYR A 21 -19.49 -7.35 -8.14
C TYR A 21 -18.29 -7.29 -7.19
N TYR A 22 -18.29 -6.44 -6.18
CA TYR A 22 -17.14 -6.34 -5.26
C TYR A 22 -16.98 -7.56 -4.33
N THR A 23 -18.00 -8.43 -4.23
CA THR A 23 -18.04 -9.55 -3.28
C THR A 23 -18.01 -10.93 -3.95
N GLU A 24 -18.28 -11.03 -5.25
CA GLU A 24 -18.16 -12.29 -5.99
C GLU A 24 -16.77 -12.48 -6.62
N PRO A 25 -16.20 -13.69 -6.63
CA PRO A 25 -14.89 -13.96 -7.26
C PRO A 25 -14.92 -13.93 -8.79
N ARG A 26 -16.11 -13.90 -9.43
CA ARG A 26 -16.21 -13.85 -10.90
C ARG A 26 -15.69 -12.53 -11.44
N ILE A 27 -14.74 -12.61 -12.38
CA ILE A 27 -14.22 -11.47 -13.14
C ILE A 27 -15.05 -11.37 -14.44
N MET A 28 -15.48 -10.16 -14.79
CA MET A 28 -16.31 -9.92 -15.99
C MET A 28 -15.55 -10.22 -17.29
N PHE A 29 -14.21 -10.09 -17.27
CA PHE A 29 -13.29 -10.41 -18.35
C PHE A 29 -12.19 -11.35 -17.84
N PRO A 30 -12.02 -12.56 -18.40
CA PRO A 30 -10.95 -13.45 -18.01
C PRO A 30 -9.57 -12.81 -18.24
N VAL A 31 -8.66 -13.02 -17.29
CA VAL A 31 -7.25 -12.62 -17.38
C VAL A 31 -6.38 -13.82 -17.78
N GLU A 32 -5.25 -13.57 -18.45
CA GLU A 32 -4.34 -14.64 -18.92
C GLU A 32 -3.61 -15.35 -17.77
N ASN A 33 -3.33 -14.63 -16.68
CA ASN A 33 -2.69 -15.15 -15.48
C ASN A 33 -3.69 -15.14 -14.31
N SER A 34 -3.70 -16.20 -13.51
CA SER A 34 -4.51 -16.32 -12.30
C SER A 34 -3.68 -16.89 -11.16
N ASP A 35 -3.96 -16.45 -9.94
CA ASP A 35 -3.22 -16.87 -8.75
C ASP A 35 -4.15 -16.96 -7.54
N ASP A 36 -4.18 -18.14 -6.91
CA ASP A 36 -5.12 -18.49 -5.84
C ASP A 36 -4.58 -18.15 -4.42
N ARG A 37 -3.39 -17.54 -4.30
CA ARG A 37 -2.83 -17.09 -3.02
C ARG A 37 -3.71 -16.06 -2.30
N MET A 38 -4.51 -15.30 -3.04
CA MET A 38 -5.46 -14.33 -2.51
C MET A 38 -6.78 -14.37 -3.26
N HIS A 39 -7.83 -13.84 -2.62
CA HIS A 39 -9.09 -13.59 -3.32
C HIS A 39 -8.84 -12.65 -4.50
N SER A 40 -9.45 -12.91 -5.66
CA SER A 40 -9.22 -12.14 -6.89
C SER A 40 -9.43 -10.63 -6.69
N LYS A 41 -10.42 -10.25 -5.88
CA LYS A 41 -10.75 -8.84 -5.56
C LYS A 41 -10.16 -8.35 -4.23
N GLU A 42 -9.14 -9.04 -3.70
CA GLU A 42 -8.36 -8.50 -2.59
C GLU A 42 -7.68 -7.20 -3.05
N ILE A 43 -7.78 -6.15 -2.24
CA ILE A 43 -7.08 -4.89 -2.51
C ILE A 43 -5.65 -5.03 -2.02
N ILE A 44 -4.71 -4.87 -2.94
CA ILE A 44 -3.28 -4.94 -2.66
C ILE A 44 -2.64 -3.57 -2.87
N ILE A 45 -1.50 -3.38 -2.23
CA ILE A 45 -0.53 -2.33 -2.52
C ILE A 45 0.65 -2.99 -3.21
N GLY A 46 0.82 -2.73 -4.49
CA GLY A 46 1.88 -3.26 -5.33
C GLY A 46 3.10 -2.35 -5.39
N PHE A 47 4.27 -2.96 -5.53
CA PHE A 47 5.55 -2.28 -5.78
C PHE A 47 6.23 -2.87 -6.99
N ASN A 48 6.93 -1.99 -7.71
CA ASN A 48 7.87 -2.32 -8.76
C ASN A 48 9.19 -1.61 -8.46
N GLN A 49 10.15 -2.36 -7.92
CA GLN A 49 11.48 -1.87 -7.58
C GLN A 49 12.52 -2.76 -8.26
N ASP A 50 13.33 -2.19 -9.16
CA ASP A 50 14.40 -2.91 -9.87
C ASP A 50 13.97 -4.24 -10.53
N ASN A 51 12.78 -4.25 -11.16
CA ASN A 51 12.12 -5.43 -11.74
C ASN A 51 11.71 -6.52 -10.72
N ILE A 52 11.75 -6.21 -9.43
CA ILE A 52 11.17 -7.02 -8.37
C ILE A 52 9.77 -6.49 -8.09
N TYR A 53 8.79 -7.37 -8.28
CA TYR A 53 7.39 -7.09 -8.01
C TYR A 53 7.03 -7.70 -6.67
N LYS A 54 6.44 -6.92 -5.77
CA LYS A 54 5.97 -7.40 -4.47
C LYS A 54 4.64 -6.76 -4.13
N ALA A 55 3.71 -7.57 -3.63
CA ALA A 55 2.37 -7.15 -3.26
C ALA A 55 2.11 -7.38 -1.77
N TYR A 56 1.41 -6.42 -1.17
CA TYR A 56 1.01 -6.42 0.24
C TYR A 56 -0.52 -6.29 0.29
N LYS A 57 -1.20 -7.05 1.14
CA LYS A 57 -2.64 -6.83 1.33
C LYS A 57 -2.85 -5.50 2.03
N GLN A 58 -3.75 -4.66 1.54
CA GLN A 58 -4.03 -3.37 2.18
C GLN A 58 -4.49 -3.57 3.64
N ASN A 59 -5.34 -4.58 3.87
CA ASN A 59 -5.83 -4.94 5.19
C ASN A 59 -4.70 -5.34 6.17
N GLU A 60 -3.63 -5.97 5.68
CA GLU A 60 -2.49 -6.33 6.52
C GLU A 60 -1.66 -5.10 6.91
N ILE A 61 -1.48 -4.14 6.00
CA ILE A 61 -0.80 -2.87 6.32
C ILE A 61 -1.63 -2.09 7.36
N GLU A 62 -2.94 -1.98 7.14
CA GLU A 62 -3.85 -1.29 8.07
C GLU A 62 -3.89 -1.96 9.45
N SER A 63 -3.84 -3.29 9.51
CA SER A 63 -3.88 -4.02 10.79
C SER A 63 -2.58 -3.93 11.58
N ASN A 64 -1.43 -3.90 10.90
CA ASN A 64 -0.13 -3.76 11.56
C ASN A 64 0.25 -2.30 11.83
N VAL A 65 -0.41 -1.34 11.17
CA VAL A 65 -0.11 0.10 11.13
C VAL A 65 1.22 0.42 10.46
N ILE A 66 2.30 -0.28 10.84
CA ILE A 66 3.63 -0.19 10.24
C ILE A 66 4.11 -1.60 9.88
N ILE A 67 4.71 -1.75 8.69
CA ILE A 67 5.42 -2.94 8.25
C ILE A 67 6.84 -2.53 7.85
N ASN A 68 7.85 -3.10 8.49
CA ASN A 68 9.24 -3.04 8.03
C ASN A 68 9.55 -4.28 7.20
N ASP A 69 9.99 -4.07 5.96
CA ASP A 69 10.28 -5.16 5.03
C ASP A 69 11.44 -4.76 4.10
N SER A 70 11.70 -5.58 3.08
CA SER A 70 12.61 -5.29 1.98
C SER A 70 12.06 -5.81 0.65
N ILE A 71 12.26 -5.03 -0.39
CA ILE A 71 11.95 -5.40 -1.78
C ILE A 71 13.28 -5.50 -2.50
N GLY A 72 13.78 -6.73 -2.67
CA GLY A 72 15.17 -6.94 -3.03
C GLY A 72 16.10 -6.37 -1.95
N GLU A 73 17.01 -5.48 -2.36
CA GLU A 73 17.95 -4.81 -1.47
C GLU A 73 17.39 -3.50 -0.88
N THR A 74 16.24 -3.02 -1.34
CA THR A 74 15.65 -1.74 -0.89
C THR A 74 14.86 -1.96 0.40
N PRO A 75 15.29 -1.39 1.54
CA PRO A 75 14.55 -1.47 2.79
C PRO A 75 13.32 -0.56 2.71
N VAL A 76 12.14 -1.12 2.94
CA VAL A 76 10.87 -0.36 2.87
C VAL A 76 10.18 -0.35 4.22
N MET A 77 9.58 0.79 4.55
CA MET A 77 8.57 0.92 5.60
C MET A 77 7.24 1.26 4.93
N LEU A 78 6.23 0.42 5.15
CA LEU A 78 4.84 0.73 4.82
C LEU A 78 4.13 1.21 6.07
N ILE A 79 3.27 2.21 5.93
CA ILE A 79 2.50 2.78 7.03
C ILE A 79 1.07 3.11 6.59
N SER A 80 0.09 2.82 7.45
CA SER A 80 -1.31 3.19 7.24
C SER A 80 -1.95 3.63 8.56
N LEU A 81 -2.09 4.95 8.76
CA LEU A 81 -2.82 5.52 9.90
C LEU A 81 -4.29 5.77 9.62
N TYR A 82 -4.69 5.74 8.34
CA TYR A 82 -6.05 5.99 7.89
C TYR A 82 -6.42 4.93 6.86
N SER A 83 -7.66 4.42 6.92
CA SER A 83 -8.16 3.42 5.98
C SER A 83 -8.00 3.88 4.53
N GLU A 84 -7.56 2.97 3.66
CA GLU A 84 -7.30 3.21 2.23
C GLU A 84 -6.22 4.27 1.95
N ASN A 85 -5.52 4.75 2.98
CA ASN A 85 -4.41 5.67 2.85
C ASN A 85 -3.16 4.96 3.33
N SER A 86 -2.59 4.08 2.51
CA SER A 86 -1.27 3.53 2.77
C SER A 86 -0.20 4.43 2.16
N ARG A 87 0.98 4.46 2.79
CA ARG A 87 2.18 5.13 2.30
C ARG A 87 3.37 4.21 2.45
N ALA A 88 4.39 4.48 1.66
CA ALA A 88 5.62 3.73 1.69
C ALA A 88 6.82 4.65 1.60
N PHE A 89 7.87 4.29 2.32
CA PHE A 89 9.11 5.04 2.38
C PHE A 89 10.29 4.10 2.31
N GLU A 90 11.37 4.52 1.65
CA GLU A 90 12.65 3.85 1.87
C GLU A 90 13.10 4.16 3.31
N ARG A 91 13.30 3.12 4.12
CA ARG A 91 13.65 3.26 5.55
C ARG A 91 15.15 3.40 5.77
N THR A 92 15.83 4.14 4.89
CA THR A 92 17.28 4.40 4.96
C THR A 92 17.54 5.90 5.04
N ILE A 93 18.35 6.33 6.01
CA ILE A 93 18.87 7.70 6.10
C ILE A 93 20.40 7.63 6.15
N ASN A 94 21.07 8.31 5.23
CA ASN A 94 22.55 8.37 5.18
C ASN A 94 23.22 6.98 5.23
N GLY A 95 22.63 5.98 4.56
CA GLY A 95 23.12 4.60 4.53
C GLY A 95 22.82 3.78 5.79
N VAL A 96 22.10 4.33 6.75
CA VAL A 96 21.62 3.63 7.94
C VAL A 96 20.18 3.20 7.71
N MET A 97 19.95 1.89 7.81
CA MET A 97 18.62 1.30 7.83
C MET A 97 17.96 1.52 9.20
N LEU A 98 16.75 2.07 9.22
CA LEU A 98 15.95 2.37 10.40
C LEU A 98 14.90 1.29 10.66
N ASP A 99 14.41 1.16 11.89
CA ASP A 99 13.40 0.17 12.26
C ASP A 99 12.23 0.84 12.98
N PHE A 100 11.07 0.84 12.34
CA PHE A 100 9.93 1.63 12.76
C PHE A 100 8.89 0.83 13.55
N GLU A 101 8.43 1.39 14.65
CA GLU A 101 7.34 0.86 15.46
C GLU A 101 6.25 1.92 15.62
N TYR A 102 5.00 1.47 15.75
CA TYR A 102 3.88 2.33 16.11
C TYR A 102 3.53 2.13 17.58
N VAL A 103 3.96 3.08 18.44
CA VAL A 103 3.82 2.98 19.90
C VAL A 103 3.17 4.26 20.42
N ASP A 104 2.16 4.12 21.28
CA ASP A 104 1.44 5.24 21.91
C ASP A 104 0.94 6.31 20.93
N GLY A 105 0.53 5.90 19.73
CA GLY A 105 0.03 6.81 18.69
C GLY A 105 1.10 7.53 17.88
N LYS A 106 2.36 7.09 17.98
CA LYS A 106 3.53 7.70 17.35
C LYS A 106 4.26 6.70 16.46
N ASN A 107 4.78 7.18 15.34
CA ASN A 107 5.71 6.41 14.52
C ASN A 107 7.12 6.69 15.01
N PHE A 108 7.85 5.64 15.37
CA PHE A 108 9.08 5.78 16.10
C PHE A 108 10.15 4.85 15.54
N ASP A 109 11.35 5.38 15.26
CA ASP A 109 12.51 4.54 14.98
C ASP A 109 13.12 4.07 16.32
N SER A 110 13.01 2.77 16.58
CA SER A 110 13.44 2.16 17.84
C SER A 110 14.98 2.11 17.96
N GLN A 111 15.71 2.18 16.85
CA GLN A 111 17.18 2.12 16.87
C GLN A 111 17.83 3.45 17.24
N ARG A 112 17.30 4.58 16.73
CA ARG A 112 17.88 5.92 16.95
C ARG A 112 16.97 6.87 17.70
N ASN A 113 15.93 6.33 18.34
CA ASN A 113 15.07 7.03 19.26
C ASN A 113 14.51 8.33 18.63
N SER A 114 13.99 8.23 17.41
CA SER A 114 13.51 9.37 16.62
C SER A 114 12.01 9.22 16.32
N GLU A 115 11.24 10.30 16.49
CA GLU A 115 9.81 10.33 16.21
C GLU A 115 9.55 10.92 14.82
N TRP A 116 8.64 10.29 14.08
CA TRP A 116 8.35 10.61 12.68
C TRP A 116 6.86 10.85 12.46
N ILE A 117 6.53 11.92 11.73
CA ILE A 117 5.15 12.15 11.31
C ILE A 117 4.81 11.28 10.09
N TYR A 118 3.52 11.21 9.81
CA TYR A 118 2.98 10.36 8.76
C TYR A 118 3.50 10.66 7.34
N ASP A 119 4.00 11.88 7.09
CA ASP A 119 4.65 12.28 5.83
C ASP A 119 6.13 11.87 5.73
N GLY A 120 6.68 11.20 6.73
CA GLY A 120 8.08 10.73 6.75
C GLY A 120 9.10 11.80 7.17
N LEU A 121 8.66 12.89 7.80
CA LEU A 121 9.54 13.89 8.42
C LEU A 121 9.79 13.52 9.89
N SER A 122 11.06 13.52 10.31
CA SER A 122 11.39 13.38 11.72
C SER A 122 11.19 14.70 12.46
N ILE A 123 10.50 14.64 13.59
CA ILE A 123 10.14 15.81 14.41
C ILE A 123 10.88 15.87 15.75
N SER A 124 11.59 14.81 16.13
CA SER A 124 12.45 14.79 17.30
C SER A 124 13.38 13.57 17.27
N GLY A 125 14.48 13.63 18.03
CA GLY A 125 15.46 12.56 18.16
C GLY A 125 16.73 12.82 17.36
N GLU A 126 17.49 11.76 17.10
CA GLU A 126 18.77 11.84 16.38
C GLU A 126 18.61 12.40 14.96
N TYR A 127 17.48 12.09 14.30
CA TYR A 127 17.21 12.48 12.92
C TYR A 127 16.27 13.67 12.76
N GLU A 128 16.07 14.49 13.80
CA GLU A 128 15.17 15.64 13.74
C GLU A 128 15.43 16.53 12.50
N GLY A 129 14.39 16.78 11.70
CA GLY A 129 14.46 17.55 10.46
C GLY A 129 14.77 16.75 9.20
N GLU A 130 15.16 15.48 9.32
CA GLU A 130 15.38 14.59 8.17
C GLU A 130 14.06 14.11 7.57
N GLN A 131 14.08 13.84 6.26
CA GLN A 131 12.91 13.42 5.48
C GLN A 131 13.20 12.08 4.80
N LEU A 132 12.34 11.09 5.04
CA LEU A 132 12.38 9.81 4.33
C LEU A 132 12.01 10.00 2.86
N GLU A 133 12.64 9.23 1.99
CA GLU A 133 12.28 9.16 0.58
C GLU A 133 10.97 8.40 0.40
N ARG A 134 9.98 9.05 -0.22
CA ARG A 134 8.65 8.46 -0.44
C ARG A 134 8.68 7.55 -1.67
N MET A 135 8.22 6.32 -1.50
CA MET A 135 8.13 5.34 -2.58
C MET A 135 6.78 5.44 -3.30
N SER A 136 6.81 5.19 -4.61
CA SER A 136 5.58 5.02 -5.40
C SER A 136 4.90 3.71 -5.03
N ILE A 137 3.57 3.74 -4.93
CA ILE A 137 2.76 2.55 -4.66
C ILE A 137 1.67 2.41 -5.72
N GLU A 138 1.29 1.16 -6.00
CA GLU A 138 0.29 0.81 -6.99
C GLU A 138 -0.88 0.07 -6.33
N PRO A 139 -1.91 0.78 -5.83
CA PRO A 139 -3.10 0.14 -5.30
C PRO A 139 -3.94 -0.47 -6.43
N GLY A 140 -4.47 -1.67 -6.21
CA GLY A 140 -5.30 -2.35 -7.20
C GLY A 140 -5.86 -3.67 -6.71
N PHE A 141 -6.70 -4.31 -7.52
CA PHE A 141 -7.16 -5.66 -7.21
C PHE A 141 -6.11 -6.70 -7.54
N TRP A 142 -6.02 -7.76 -6.73
CA TRP A 142 -5.09 -8.87 -6.93
C TRP A 142 -5.14 -9.47 -8.34
N PHE A 143 -6.34 -9.65 -8.91
CA PHE A 143 -6.48 -10.20 -10.26
C PHE A 143 -5.89 -9.30 -11.34
N GLU A 144 -5.98 -7.97 -11.19
CA GLU A 144 -5.39 -7.02 -12.14
C GLU A 144 -3.86 -7.05 -12.01
N TRP A 145 -3.36 -7.01 -10.77
CA TRP A 145 -1.93 -7.06 -10.49
C TRP A 145 -1.27 -8.32 -11.09
N ILE A 146 -1.83 -9.50 -10.83
CA ILE A 146 -1.30 -10.77 -11.34
C ILE A 146 -1.36 -10.89 -12.85
N ALA A 147 -2.36 -10.28 -13.50
CA ALA A 147 -2.43 -10.27 -14.95
C ALA A 147 -1.16 -9.68 -15.58
N PHE A 148 -0.56 -8.65 -14.96
CA PHE A 148 0.64 -7.97 -15.43
C PHE A 148 1.94 -8.45 -14.76
N HIS A 149 1.87 -8.93 -13.51
CA HIS A 149 3.03 -9.27 -12.67
C HIS A 149 2.92 -10.67 -12.06
N PRO A 150 2.86 -11.75 -12.88
CA PRO A 150 2.63 -13.11 -12.38
C PRO A 150 3.75 -13.63 -11.47
N GLN A 151 4.98 -13.15 -11.63
CA GLN A 151 6.12 -13.46 -10.78
C GLN A 151 6.15 -12.68 -9.44
N THR A 152 5.10 -11.93 -9.10
CA THR A 152 5.08 -11.10 -7.89
C THR A 152 5.31 -11.94 -6.64
N LEU A 153 6.19 -11.42 -5.78
CA LEU A 153 6.28 -11.85 -4.39
C LEU A 153 5.04 -11.37 -3.65
N VAL A 154 4.67 -12.11 -2.61
CA VAL A 154 3.56 -11.78 -1.72
C VAL A 154 4.13 -11.66 -0.32
N TYR A 155 3.83 -10.54 0.35
CA TYR A 155 4.20 -10.36 1.74
C TYR A 155 3.49 -11.40 2.63
N GLY A 156 4.25 -12.02 3.54
CA GLY A 156 3.74 -13.03 4.47
C GLY A 156 3.58 -14.44 3.89
N ASP A 157 3.87 -14.66 2.61
CA ASP A 157 3.96 -15.99 2.00
C ASP A 157 5.41 -16.50 2.09
N GLU A 158 5.65 -17.51 2.95
CA GLU A 158 6.89 -18.31 2.98
C GLU A 158 6.69 -19.66 2.27
#